data_AF-A0A132P8U4-F1
#
_entry.id   AF-A0A132P8U4-F1
#
_cell.length_a   1.000
_cell.length_b   1.000
_cell.length_c   1.000
_cell.angle_alpha   90.00
_cell.angle_beta   90.00
_cell.angle_gamma   90.00
#
_symmetry.space_group_name_H-M   'P 1'
#
loop_
_entity.id
_entity.type
_entity.pdbx_description
1 polymer ?
#
loop_
_entity_poly.entity_id
_entity_poly.type
_entity_poly.pdbx_seq_one_letter_code
_entity_poly.pdbx_strand_id
1 'polypeptide(L)'
;MKLKDYIREGYNIVTTPNLAYKIQEDYPNVLVFTDRALDAIPIGKLLVDRYYSNNPAVLSAKPLQNAYAIERFTCEFTGYEIVVPIMTEKTRRKVLQQIKKRIDESALDDRSNTNLLEIKLKDTDSVPEVYYKGQKLEGLIDVSYHYHTTTDVVAGSTNDINMEYLGEVTKYPDIKTIGHKRDV
;
A
#
# COMPACT_ATOMS: atom_id res chain seq x y z
N MET A 1 9.59 -16.43 -28.28
CA MET A 1 10.76 -15.57 -27.98
C MET A 1 11.10 -15.73 -26.50
N LYS A 2 12.38 -15.69 -26.11
CA LYS A 2 12.82 -15.79 -24.70
C LYS A 2 13.30 -14.42 -24.21
N LEU A 3 13.45 -14.24 -22.90
CA LEU A 3 13.89 -12.98 -22.29
C LEU A 3 15.18 -12.42 -22.93
N LYS A 4 16.18 -13.28 -23.15
CA LYS A 4 17.46 -12.91 -23.79
C LYS A 4 17.29 -12.33 -25.19
N ASP A 5 16.26 -12.73 -25.93
CA ASP A 5 16.01 -12.27 -27.29
C ASP A 5 15.46 -10.83 -27.25
N TYR A 6 14.52 -10.55 -26.34
CA TYR A 6 14.05 -9.18 -26.09
C TYR A 6 15.18 -8.26 -25.63
N ILE A 7 16.07 -8.73 -24.75
CA ILE A 7 17.24 -7.97 -24.31
C ILE A 7 18.14 -7.59 -25.49
N ARG A 8 18.42 -8.56 -26.38
CA ARG A 8 19.22 -8.32 -27.60
C ARG A 8 18.58 -7.33 -28.55
N GLU A 9 17.25 -7.29 -28.59
CA GLU A 9 16.49 -6.33 -29.39
C GLU A 9 16.40 -4.93 -28.76
N GLY A 10 16.96 -4.74 -27.57
CA GLY A 10 17.01 -3.46 -26.86
C GLY A 10 15.75 -3.13 -26.07
N TYR A 11 15.03 -4.13 -25.56
CA TYR A 11 13.89 -3.90 -24.68
C TYR A 11 14.35 -3.54 -23.26
N ASN A 12 13.76 -2.47 -22.73
CA ASN A 12 13.73 -2.17 -21.31
C ASN A 12 12.76 -3.13 -20.60
N ILE A 13 13.07 -3.52 -19.37
CA ILE A 13 12.33 -4.58 -18.69
C ILE A 13 11.62 -4.04 -17.46
N VAL A 14 10.35 -4.39 -17.27
CA VAL A 14 9.62 -4.17 -16.02
C VAL A 14 9.35 -5.52 -15.36
N THR A 15 9.90 -5.74 -14.16
CA THR A 15 9.72 -7.00 -13.42
C THR A 15 9.95 -6.82 -11.92
N THR A 16 9.82 -7.92 -11.16
CA THR A 16 9.94 -7.92 -9.70
C THR A 16 11.40 -7.71 -9.27
N PRO A 17 11.67 -7.13 -8.08
CA PRO A 17 13.03 -6.84 -7.63
C PRO A 17 13.99 -8.04 -7.63
N ASN A 18 13.50 -9.22 -7.21
CA ASN A 18 14.32 -10.44 -7.16
C ASN A 18 14.79 -10.89 -8.54
N LEU A 19 13.92 -10.79 -9.55
CA LEU A 19 14.27 -11.15 -10.91
C LEU A 19 15.09 -10.06 -11.58
N ALA A 20 14.82 -8.79 -11.27
CA ALA A 20 15.60 -7.66 -11.77
C ALA A 20 17.08 -7.77 -11.38
N TYR A 21 17.37 -8.13 -10.12
CA TYR A 21 18.75 -8.36 -9.66
C TYR A 21 19.47 -9.41 -10.50
N LYS A 22 18.85 -10.58 -10.74
CA LYS A 22 19.42 -11.65 -11.56
C LYS A 22 19.66 -11.21 -13.01
N ILE A 23 18.68 -10.51 -13.60
CA ILE A 23 18.82 -9.97 -14.96
C ILE A 23 19.98 -8.98 -15.05
N GLN A 24 20.16 -8.13 -14.04
CA GLN A 24 21.26 -7.17 -14.00
C GLN A 24 22.62 -7.81 -13.75
N GLU A 25 22.71 -8.92 -13.02
CA GLU A 25 23.95 -9.70 -12.92
C GLU A 25 24.40 -10.24 -14.28
N ASP A 26 23.48 -10.86 -15.03
CA ASP A 26 23.79 -11.48 -16.32
C ASP A 26 23.88 -10.44 -17.47
N TYR A 27 23.15 -9.32 -17.34
CA TYR A 27 23.03 -8.27 -18.35
C TYR A 27 23.15 -6.87 -17.70
N PRO A 28 24.36 -6.45 -17.28
CA PRO A 28 24.56 -5.24 -16.48
C PRO A 28 24.16 -3.93 -17.16
N ASN A 29 24.10 -3.92 -18.50
CA ASN A 29 23.75 -2.73 -19.27
C ASN A 29 22.25 -2.61 -19.57
N VAL A 30 21.43 -3.59 -19.14
CA VAL A 30 19.99 -3.58 -19.39
C VAL A 30 19.29 -2.72 -18.35
N LEU A 31 18.42 -1.82 -18.81
CA LEU A 31 17.55 -1.05 -17.93
C LEU A 31 16.40 -1.94 -17.45
N VAL A 32 16.40 -2.22 -16.14
CA VAL A 32 15.35 -2.99 -15.47
C VAL A 32 14.67 -2.11 -14.42
N PHE A 33 13.36 -1.99 -14.53
CA PHE A 33 12.50 -1.19 -13.67
C PHE A 33 11.68 -2.10 -12.76
N THR A 34 11.51 -1.65 -11.52
CA THR A 34 10.76 -2.35 -10.45
C THR A 34 9.85 -1.35 -9.76
N ASP A 35 8.97 -1.81 -8.86
CA ASP A 35 7.94 -1.05 -8.13
C ASP A 35 8.27 0.42 -7.78
N ARG A 36 9.52 0.72 -7.43
CA ARG A 36 9.97 2.04 -6.96
C ARG A 36 10.42 3.01 -8.06
N ALA A 37 10.59 2.53 -9.29
CA ALA A 37 11.19 3.28 -10.40
C ALA A 37 10.29 3.30 -11.64
N LEU A 38 9.04 2.83 -11.54
CA LEU A 38 8.12 2.75 -12.69
C LEU A 38 7.70 4.13 -13.22
N ASP A 39 7.77 5.18 -12.40
CA ASP A 39 7.43 6.55 -12.82
C ASP A 39 8.46 7.17 -13.77
N ALA A 40 9.64 6.55 -13.91
CA ALA A 40 10.74 7.04 -14.74
C ALA A 40 11.03 6.13 -15.95
N ILE A 41 10.05 5.35 -16.42
CA ILE A 41 10.23 4.48 -17.59
C ILE A 41 10.50 5.36 -18.83
N PRO A 42 11.66 5.24 -19.49
CA PRO A 42 11.98 6.02 -20.67
C PRO A 42 11.17 5.56 -21.88
N ILE A 43 11.03 6.46 -22.86
CA ILE A 43 10.47 6.13 -24.18
C ILE A 43 11.41 5.18 -24.90
N GLY A 44 10.90 4.03 -25.36
CA GLY A 44 11.69 3.06 -26.09
C GLY A 44 10.92 1.78 -26.42
N LYS A 45 11.59 0.63 -26.34
CA LYS A 45 10.95 -0.68 -26.39
C LYS A 45 10.78 -1.20 -24.97
N LEU A 46 9.59 -1.67 -24.62
CA LEU A 46 9.28 -2.07 -23.24
C LEU A 46 8.71 -3.49 -23.18
N LEU A 47 9.35 -4.34 -22.40
CA LEU A 47 8.89 -5.69 -22.07
C LEU A 47 8.43 -5.69 -20.63
N VAL A 48 7.17 -6.05 -20.41
CA VAL A 48 6.55 -6.01 -19.09
C VAL A 48 6.17 -7.42 -18.65
N ASP A 49 6.57 -7.78 -17.44
CA ASP A 49 6.05 -8.97 -16.77
C ASP A 49 4.55 -8.81 -16.54
N ARG A 50 3.75 -9.82 -16.90
CA ARG A 50 2.29 -9.84 -16.72
C ARG A 50 1.86 -9.43 -15.32
N TYR A 51 2.66 -9.70 -14.28
CA TYR A 51 2.38 -9.22 -12.93
C TYR A 51 2.16 -7.69 -12.85
N TYR A 52 2.86 -6.92 -13.68
CA TYR A 52 2.81 -5.45 -13.75
C TYR A 52 1.89 -4.89 -14.83
N SER A 53 1.17 -5.73 -15.58
CA SER A 53 0.39 -5.27 -16.74
C SER A 53 -0.67 -4.21 -16.41
N ASN A 54 -1.19 -4.24 -15.18
CA ASN A 54 -2.25 -3.36 -14.70
C ASN A 54 -1.71 -2.25 -13.78
N ASN A 55 -0.39 -2.13 -13.63
CA ASN A 55 0.19 -1.08 -12.80
C ASN A 55 -0.07 0.30 -13.46
N PRO A 56 -0.56 1.31 -12.72
CA PRO A 56 -0.88 2.63 -13.28
C PRO A 56 0.27 3.28 -14.06
N ALA A 57 1.51 3.17 -13.57
CA ALA A 57 2.70 3.72 -14.24
C ALA A 57 3.03 2.99 -15.55
N VAL A 58 2.79 1.68 -15.61
CA VAL A 58 2.93 0.91 -16.85
C VAL A 58 1.85 1.30 -17.86
N LEU A 59 0.61 1.47 -17.40
CA LEU A 59 -0.52 1.85 -18.25
C LEU A 59 -0.34 3.25 -18.83
N SER A 60 0.19 4.20 -18.04
CA SER A 60 0.50 5.55 -18.52
C SER A 60 1.70 5.59 -19.47
N ALA A 61 2.71 4.74 -19.24
CA ALA A 61 3.90 4.65 -20.10
C ALA A 61 3.65 3.92 -21.42
N LYS A 62 2.72 2.94 -21.45
CA LYS A 62 2.42 2.09 -22.61
C LYS A 62 2.18 2.85 -23.93
N PRO A 63 1.32 3.89 -24.01
CA PRO A 63 1.08 4.61 -25.26
C PRO A 63 2.30 5.43 -25.75
N LEU A 64 3.30 5.64 -24.90
CA LEU A 64 4.50 6.41 -25.22
C LEU A 64 5.62 5.52 -25.77
N GLN A 65 5.47 4.20 -25.81
CA GLN A 65 6.52 3.28 -26.23
C GLN A 65 6.54 3.07 -27.75
N ASN A 66 7.74 2.98 -28.32
CA ASN A 66 7.95 2.63 -29.73
C ASN A 66 7.56 1.17 -30.02
N ALA A 67 7.73 0.28 -29.02
CA ALA A 67 7.26 -1.09 -29.07
C ALA A 67 6.95 -1.58 -27.64
N TYR A 68 5.95 -2.44 -27.50
CA TYR A 68 5.49 -2.90 -26.19
C TYR A 68 5.08 -4.37 -26.23
N ALA A 69 5.55 -5.17 -25.27
CA ALA A 69 5.19 -6.57 -25.11
C ALA A 69 4.86 -6.89 -23.64
N ILE A 70 3.86 -7.74 -23.42
CA ILE A 70 3.53 -8.28 -22.10
C ILE A 70 3.76 -9.78 -22.16
N GLU A 71 4.65 -10.29 -21.32
CA GLU A 71 4.93 -11.71 -21.21
C GLU A 71 4.83 -12.17 -19.77
N ARG A 72 4.50 -13.44 -19.54
CA ARG A 72 4.55 -14.00 -18.18
C ARG A 72 5.97 -14.49 -17.91
N PHE A 73 6.65 -13.90 -16.94
CA PHE A 73 8.06 -14.21 -16.66
C PHE A 73 8.20 -15.52 -15.86
N THR A 74 7.95 -16.65 -16.51
CA THR A 74 8.16 -17.99 -15.95
C THR A 74 9.65 -18.37 -16.00
N CYS A 75 10.08 -19.37 -15.22
CA CYS A 75 11.45 -19.91 -15.28
C CYS A 75 11.85 -20.30 -16.71
N GLU A 76 10.93 -20.92 -17.46
CA GLU A 76 11.15 -21.31 -18.84
C GLU A 76 11.36 -20.11 -19.76
N PHE A 77 10.64 -19.01 -19.52
CA PHE A 77 10.74 -17.80 -20.33
C PHE A 77 12.04 -17.05 -20.04
N THR A 78 12.39 -16.91 -18.76
CA THR A 78 13.50 -16.09 -18.29
C THR A 78 14.82 -16.85 -18.28
N GLY A 79 14.79 -18.17 -18.17
CA GLY A 79 15.97 -19.02 -17.97
C GLY A 79 16.45 -19.09 -16.53
N TYR A 80 15.83 -18.35 -15.60
CA TYR A 80 16.17 -18.40 -14.19
C TYR A 80 15.27 -19.40 -13.47
N GLU A 81 15.86 -20.37 -12.78
CA GLU A 81 15.12 -21.07 -11.75
C GLU A 81 14.70 -20.06 -10.67
N ILE A 82 13.40 -19.99 -10.41
CA ILE A 82 12.90 -19.45 -9.16
C ILE A 82 13.39 -20.42 -8.10
N VAL A 83 14.57 -20.12 -7.54
CA VAL A 83 14.97 -20.65 -6.26
C VAL A 83 13.96 -20.07 -5.27
N VAL A 84 12.82 -20.72 -5.12
CA VAL A 84 12.13 -20.70 -3.84
C VAL A 84 13.19 -21.28 -2.92
N PRO A 85 13.79 -20.50 -1.99
CA PRO A 85 14.78 -21.07 -1.12
C PRO A 85 14.11 -22.29 -0.51
N ILE A 86 14.71 -23.48 -0.62
CA ILE A 86 14.36 -24.57 0.28
C ILE A 86 14.75 -24.02 1.64
N MET A 87 13.81 -23.33 2.27
CA MET A 87 14.01 -22.68 3.53
C MET A 87 14.14 -23.82 4.51
N THR A 88 15.37 -24.13 4.92
CA THR A 88 15.57 -24.91 6.14
C THR A 88 14.71 -24.28 7.23
N GLU A 89 14.11 -25.11 8.08
CA GLU A 89 13.09 -24.67 9.04
C GLU A 89 13.58 -23.48 9.90
N LYS A 90 14.89 -23.43 10.15
CA LYS A 90 15.59 -22.34 10.84
C LYS A 90 15.57 -21.02 10.05
N THR A 91 15.78 -21.06 8.74
CA THR A 91 15.69 -19.89 7.85
C THR A 91 14.23 -19.45 7.69
N ARG A 92 13.29 -20.40 7.60
CA ARG A 92 11.85 -20.11 7.57
C ARG A 92 11.40 -19.35 8.82
N ARG A 93 11.84 -19.81 10.00
CA ARG A 93 11.59 -19.13 11.28
C ARG A 93 12.24 -17.74 11.36
N LYS A 94 13.49 -17.60 10.88
CA LYS A 94 14.17 -16.29 10.85
C LYS A 94 13.50 -15.29 9.92
N VAL A 95 13.08 -15.71 8.73
CA VAL A 95 12.37 -14.84 7.79
C VAL A 95 10.96 -14.54 8.28
N LEU A 96 10.23 -15.51 8.86
CA LEU A 96 8.94 -15.22 9.51
C LEU A 96 9.10 -14.26 10.68
N GLN A 97 10.16 -14.37 11.48
CA GLN A 97 10.48 -13.41 12.54
C GLN A 97 10.88 -12.04 11.97
N GLN A 98 11.65 -11.98 10.88
CA GLN A 98 11.97 -10.72 10.21
C GLN A 98 10.77 -10.10 9.52
N ILE A 99 9.87 -10.89 8.93
CA ILE A 99 8.62 -10.43 8.33
C ILE A 99 7.69 -9.95 9.43
N LYS A 100 7.52 -10.70 10.54
CA LYS A 100 6.76 -10.20 11.71
C LYS A 100 7.36 -8.92 12.26
N LYS A 101 8.68 -8.86 12.43
CA LYS A 101 9.38 -7.66 12.89
C LYS A 101 9.21 -6.49 11.91
N ARG A 102 9.27 -6.73 10.60
CA ARG A 102 9.02 -5.70 9.58
C ARG A 102 7.55 -5.30 9.49
N ILE A 103 6.61 -6.20 9.78
CA ILE A 103 5.17 -5.90 9.86
C ILE A 103 4.89 -5.08 11.12
N ASP A 104 5.51 -5.42 12.25
CA ASP A 104 5.44 -4.64 13.49
C ASP A 104 6.14 -3.27 13.33
N GLU A 105 7.25 -3.21 12.59
CA GLU A 105 7.96 -1.96 12.25
C GLU A 105 7.22 -1.15 11.16
N SER A 106 6.51 -1.78 10.22
CA SER A 106 5.67 -1.07 9.23
C SER A 106 4.32 -0.66 9.80
N ALA A 107 3.83 -1.34 10.84
CA ALA A 107 2.69 -0.90 11.64
C ALA A 107 3.00 0.39 12.42
N LEU A 108 4.28 0.78 12.53
CA LEU A 108 4.68 2.10 13.06
C LEU A 108 4.68 3.21 12.00
N ASP A 109 4.71 2.87 10.70
CA ASP A 109 4.79 3.84 9.59
C ASP A 109 3.41 4.18 8.99
N ASP A 110 2.35 3.45 9.35
CA ASP A 110 0.97 3.72 8.90
C ASP A 110 0.27 4.85 9.69
N ARG A 111 1.02 5.56 10.55
CA ARG A 111 0.49 6.70 11.31
C ARG A 111 0.21 7.94 10.45
N SER A 112 0.63 7.97 9.17
CA SER A 112 0.38 9.11 8.28
C SER A 112 -0.87 8.98 7.41
N ASN A 113 -1.51 7.81 7.33
CA ASN A 113 -2.69 7.58 6.46
C ASN A 113 -3.94 7.08 7.19
N THR A 114 -3.89 6.85 8.52
CA THR A 114 -5.11 6.54 9.27
C THR A 114 -5.97 7.78 9.44
N ASN A 115 -7.23 7.71 8.99
CA ASN A 115 -8.24 8.73 9.26
C ASN A 115 -8.30 9.04 10.76
N LEU A 116 -8.45 10.33 11.11
CA LEU A 116 -8.52 10.78 12.50
C LEU A 116 -9.67 10.09 13.26
N LEU A 117 -10.82 9.97 12.60
CA LEU A 117 -12.01 9.26 13.07
C LEU A 117 -12.55 8.41 11.92
N GLU A 118 -12.89 7.17 12.22
CA GLU A 118 -13.52 6.25 11.27
C GLU A 118 -14.67 5.52 11.96
N ILE A 119 -15.87 5.63 11.38
CA ILE A 119 -17.07 4.91 11.86
C ILE A 119 -17.43 3.90 10.76
N LYS A 120 -17.33 2.62 11.07
CA LYS A 120 -17.63 1.53 10.14
C LYS A 120 -18.96 0.89 10.51
N LEU A 121 -19.83 0.76 9.52
CA LEU A 121 -21.06 -0.02 9.60
C LEU A 121 -20.96 -1.14 8.56
N LYS A 122 -20.96 -2.39 9.01
CA LYS A 122 -20.80 -3.56 8.11
C LYS A 122 -22.05 -3.82 7.28
N ASP A 123 -23.20 -3.66 7.88
CA ASP A 123 -24.53 -3.81 7.30
C ASP A 123 -25.55 -3.05 8.15
N THR A 124 -26.79 -2.95 7.70
CA THR A 124 -27.85 -2.17 8.38
C THR A 124 -28.23 -2.68 9.76
N ASP A 125 -27.92 -3.95 10.07
CA ASP A 125 -28.28 -4.60 11.34
C ASP A 125 -27.08 -4.70 12.30
N SER A 126 -25.88 -4.36 11.83
CA SER A 126 -24.65 -4.38 12.60
C SER A 126 -24.52 -3.21 13.55
N VAL A 127 -23.84 -3.44 14.68
CA VAL A 127 -23.42 -2.36 15.58
C VAL A 127 -22.25 -1.59 14.93
N PRO A 128 -22.26 -0.25 14.93
CA PRO A 128 -21.16 0.53 14.37
C PRO A 128 -19.87 0.33 15.17
N GLU A 129 -18.75 0.22 14.45
CA GLU A 129 -17.41 0.17 15.03
C GLU A 129 -16.76 1.55 14.88
N VAL A 130 -16.35 2.16 16.00
CA VAL A 130 -15.72 3.48 16.03
C VAL A 130 -14.22 3.34 16.26
N TYR A 131 -13.41 3.96 15.40
CA TYR A 131 -11.96 3.99 15.48
C TYR A 131 -11.47 5.44 15.59
N TYR A 132 -10.60 5.72 16.55
CA TYR A 132 -9.92 7.01 16.70
C TYR A 132 -8.41 6.84 16.52
N LYS A 133 -7.82 7.58 15.57
CA LYS A 133 -6.39 7.45 15.18
C LYS A 133 -5.98 5.99 14.96
N GLY A 134 -6.83 5.22 14.29
CA GLY A 134 -6.64 3.80 14.00
C GLY A 134 -6.87 2.84 15.19
N GLN A 135 -7.19 3.33 16.39
CA GLN A 135 -7.51 2.49 17.55
C GLN A 135 -9.01 2.32 17.70
N LYS A 136 -9.49 1.07 17.79
CA LYS A 136 -10.89 0.77 18.07
C LYS A 136 -11.25 1.25 19.48
N LEU A 137 -12.29 2.06 19.58
CA LEU A 137 -12.87 2.45 20.85
C LEU A 137 -13.83 1.34 21.33
N GLU A 138 -13.79 1.05 22.62
CA GLU A 138 -14.64 0.04 23.27
C GLU A 138 -15.45 0.74 24.38
N GLY A 139 -16.67 0.28 24.63
CA GLY A 139 -17.55 0.83 25.66
C GLY A 139 -18.78 1.55 25.12
N LEU A 140 -19.41 2.39 25.95
CA LEU A 140 -20.45 3.31 25.52
C LEU A 140 -19.77 4.49 24.83
N ILE A 141 -20.12 4.75 23.57
CA ILE A 141 -19.50 5.78 22.74
C ILE A 141 -20.60 6.71 22.26
N ASP A 142 -20.46 7.99 22.55
CA ASP A 142 -21.26 9.07 22.00
C ASP A 142 -20.39 9.93 21.07
N VAL A 143 -20.86 10.13 19.84
CA VAL A 143 -20.16 10.89 18.81
C VAL A 143 -21.09 11.97 18.29
N SER A 144 -20.73 13.22 18.53
CA SER A 144 -21.43 14.38 17.98
C SER A 144 -20.54 15.10 16.98
N TYR A 145 -21.12 15.45 15.83
CA TYR A 145 -20.44 16.17 14.77
C TYR A 145 -21.35 17.27 14.26
N HIS A 146 -20.83 18.50 14.23
CA HIS A 146 -21.49 19.61 13.57
C HIS A 146 -20.68 20.01 12.35
N TYR A 147 -21.34 19.98 11.20
CA TYR A 147 -20.74 20.39 9.93
C TYR A 147 -21.65 21.35 9.21
N HIS A 148 -21.08 22.49 8.84
CA HIS A 148 -21.78 23.47 8.03
C HIS A 148 -21.43 23.24 6.55
N THR A 149 -22.43 22.95 5.71
CA THR A 149 -22.25 22.60 4.30
C THR A 149 -22.11 23.82 3.37
N THR A 150 -22.25 25.04 3.88
CA THR A 150 -22.18 26.27 3.08
C THR A 150 -20.75 26.79 2.99
N THR A 151 -20.42 27.42 1.85
CA THR A 151 -19.09 27.99 1.55
C THR A 151 -18.75 29.27 2.32
N ASP A 152 -19.75 29.92 2.92
CA ASP A 152 -19.54 31.14 3.69
C ASP A 152 -19.11 30.78 5.13
N VAL A 153 -17.93 31.24 5.53
CA VAL A 153 -17.44 31.11 6.90
C VAL A 153 -18.26 32.04 7.79
N VAL A 154 -19.24 31.49 8.50
CA VAL A 154 -20.03 32.24 9.47
C VAL A 154 -19.22 32.35 10.76
N ALA A 155 -19.07 33.56 11.30
CA ALA A 155 -18.44 33.75 12.60
C ALA A 155 -19.21 32.94 13.66
N GLY A 156 -18.58 31.88 14.20
CA GLY A 156 -19.20 30.94 15.12
C GLY A 156 -19.57 29.57 14.54
N SER A 157 -19.42 29.35 13.22
CA SER A 157 -19.56 28.02 12.62
C SER A 157 -18.28 27.20 12.83
N THR A 158 -18.09 26.73 14.05
CA THR A 158 -17.00 25.80 14.36
C THR A 158 -17.39 24.43 13.81
N ASN A 159 -16.73 23.96 12.75
CA ASN A 159 -16.79 22.55 12.40
C ASN A 159 -16.07 21.77 13.50
N ASP A 160 -16.83 21.13 14.38
CA ASP A 160 -16.30 20.45 15.55
C ASP A 160 -16.75 18.99 15.62
N ILE A 161 -15.81 18.15 16.05
CA ILE A 161 -16.06 16.75 16.38
C ILE A 161 -15.85 16.62 17.89
N ASN A 162 -16.89 16.26 18.61
CA ASN A 162 -16.81 15.93 20.03
C ASN A 162 -17.17 14.45 20.21
N MET A 163 -16.28 13.73 20.89
CA MET A 163 -16.48 12.33 21.22
C MET A 163 -16.37 12.15 22.72
N GLU A 164 -17.37 11.53 23.31
CA GLU A 164 -17.36 11.08 24.69
C GLU A 164 -17.42 9.56 24.68
N TYR A 165 -16.51 8.91 25.38
CA TYR A 165 -16.55 7.47 25.52
C TYR A 165 -16.20 7.05 26.94
N LEU A 166 -16.85 5.97 27.34
CA LEU A 166 -16.65 5.34 28.63
C LEU A 166 -15.44 4.40 28.56
N GLY A 167 -14.52 4.52 29.52
CA GLY A 167 -13.50 3.52 29.77
C GLY A 167 -14.08 2.21 30.32
N GLU A 168 -13.28 1.42 31.04
CA GLU A 168 -13.76 0.17 31.67
C GLU A 168 -15.06 0.42 32.45
N VAL A 169 -16.07 -0.43 32.21
CA VAL A 169 -17.39 -0.36 32.84
C VAL A 169 -17.27 -0.78 34.30
N THR A 170 -16.72 0.10 35.13
CA THR A 170 -16.67 -0.03 36.58
C THR A 170 -17.76 0.83 37.23
N LYS A 171 -17.89 0.77 38.57
CA LYS A 171 -18.86 1.54 39.36
C LYS A 171 -18.70 3.08 39.17
N TYR A 172 -17.53 3.54 38.72
CA TYR A 172 -17.23 4.93 38.39
C TYR A 172 -16.60 4.96 36.99
N PRO A 173 -17.42 5.01 35.94
CA PRO A 173 -16.90 4.99 34.60
C PRO A 173 -16.08 6.25 34.30
N ASP A 174 -14.85 6.07 33.84
CA ASP A 174 -14.01 7.18 33.36
C ASP A 174 -14.57 7.70 32.04
N ILE A 175 -15.13 8.90 32.05
CA ILE A 175 -15.56 9.60 30.84
C ILE A 175 -14.33 10.24 30.20
N LYS A 176 -14.04 9.87 28.96
CA LYS A 176 -12.98 10.48 28.16
C LYS A 176 -13.60 11.32 27.06
N THR A 177 -13.28 12.62 27.06
CA THR A 177 -13.74 13.58 26.06
C THR A 177 -12.62 13.92 25.09
N ILE A 178 -12.90 13.83 23.79
CA ILE A 178 -11.99 14.23 22.71
C ILE A 178 -12.71 15.26 21.85
N GLY A 179 -12.19 16.48 21.80
CA GLY A 179 -12.69 17.56 20.96
C GLY A 179 -11.69 17.95 19.89
N HIS A 180 -12.14 18.09 18.65
CA HIS A 180 -11.37 18.66 17.54
C HIS A 180 -12.10 19.87 16.98
N LYS A 181 -11.41 21.00 16.94
CA LYS A 181 -11.86 22.22 16.28
C LYS A 181 -10.96 22.48 15.09
N ARG A 182 -11.55 22.79 13.92
CA ARG A 182 -10.78 23.24 12.77
C ARG A 182 -10.35 24.69 12.99
N ASP A 183 -9.05 24.98 12.91
CA ASP A 183 -8.55 26.35 12.85
C ASP A 183 -9.05 27.01 11.55
N VAL A 184 -9.58 28.22 11.67
CA VAL A 184 -10.16 29.02 10.57
C VAL A 184 -9.07 29.78 9.84
#